data_AF-A0A7J4PWB0-F1
#
_entry.id   AF-A0A7J4PWB0-F1
#
_cell.length_a   1.000
_cell.length_b   1.000
_cell.length_c   1.000
_cell.angle_alpha   90.00
_cell.angle_beta   90.00
_cell.angle_gamma   90.00
#
_symmetry.space_group_name_H-M   'P 1'
#
loop_
_entity.id
_entity.type
_entity.pdbx_description
1 polymer ?
#
loop_
_entity_poly.entity_id
_entity_poly.type
_entity_poly.pdbx_seq_one_letter_code
_entity_poly.pdbx_strand_id
1 'polypeptide(L)'
;MASLKKEIKLLKTVIALLVIIIAALAVYVMYPYINLAVVGQPFGKRLTGIDTPLSSGQLSVINNAPNSNFETAWEKVTSLSIPGEQYAGNYIYTAPYFDISPLSAVRVTPPLIGGRPSVIYIGAISCVYCGESRWAMALALSRFGSFNRLYIGYSALGDSDVPTLYWNADNYTTNSGVTFGNGYSSSYINFISAEYDSPITGGFEFVNSQDPISYFVARAPNQSYEQAMSFMNGTSMFEGTPFTLWGRSLSRGAAGVIFGNATSSETTGTTNILPLTYMSQSQILNQLQQFNSSFSYEEYAAADVYVAQVCASINNAASVCSLPAITTLEKAMGLA
;
A
#
# COMPACT_ATOMS: atom_id res chain seq x y z
N MET A 1 -7.01 -34.29 48.84
CA MET A 1 -7.34 -34.41 47.39
C MET A 1 -7.65 -33.07 46.71
N ALA A 2 -8.37 -32.13 47.33
CA ALA A 2 -8.68 -30.83 46.73
C ALA A 2 -7.46 -29.90 46.55
N SER A 3 -6.52 -29.87 47.51
CA SER A 3 -5.29 -29.06 47.42
C SER A 3 -4.43 -29.46 46.21
N LEU A 4 -4.20 -30.76 46.05
CA LEU A 4 -3.39 -31.31 44.96
C LEU A 4 -3.96 -30.98 43.55
N LYS A 5 -5.30 -30.98 43.40
CA LYS A 5 -5.94 -30.61 42.13
C LYS A 5 -5.75 -29.12 41.80
N LYS A 6 -5.72 -28.24 42.81
CA LYS A 6 -5.50 -26.80 42.65
C LYS A 6 -4.04 -26.51 42.24
N GLU A 7 -3.09 -27.20 42.87
CA GLU A 7 -1.66 -27.10 42.54
C GLU A 7 -1.36 -27.60 41.11
N ILE A 8 -1.94 -28.73 40.70
CA ILE A 8 -1.79 -29.24 39.33
C ILE A 8 -2.39 -28.26 38.30
N LYS A 9 -3.53 -27.63 38.60
CA LYS A 9 -4.14 -26.64 37.69
C LYS A 9 -3.25 -25.40 37.56
N LEU A 10 -2.70 -24.90 38.67
CA LEU A 10 -1.78 -23.76 38.66
C LEU A 10 -0.51 -24.07 37.87
N LEU A 11 0.07 -25.26 38.07
CA LEU A 11 1.27 -25.70 37.34
C LEU A 11 1.02 -25.77 35.83
N LYS A 12 -0.14 -26.29 35.39
CA LYS A 12 -0.52 -26.32 33.97
C LYS A 12 -0.65 -24.90 33.39
N THR A 13 -1.23 -23.97 34.12
CA THR A 13 -1.36 -22.57 33.68
C THR A 13 0.01 -21.89 33.55
N VAL A 14 0.92 -22.12 34.51
CA VAL A 14 2.28 -21.56 34.49
C VAL A 14 3.07 -22.14 33.32
N ILE A 15 2.98 -23.45 33.06
CA ILE A 15 3.62 -24.10 31.90
C ILE A 15 3.06 -23.54 30.59
N ALA A 16 1.75 -23.36 30.46
CA ALA A 16 1.14 -22.78 29.26
C ALA A 16 1.61 -21.34 29.00
N LEU A 17 1.69 -20.51 30.05
CA LEU A 17 2.23 -19.15 29.96
C LEU A 17 3.71 -19.15 29.56
N LEU A 18 4.52 -20.04 30.13
CA LEU A 18 5.94 -20.18 29.77
C LEU A 18 6.10 -20.60 28.31
N VAL A 19 5.28 -21.53 27.81
CA VAL A 19 5.32 -21.93 26.39
C VAL A 19 4.95 -20.76 25.48
N ILE A 20 3.94 -19.95 25.83
CA ILE A 20 3.56 -18.75 25.07
C ILE A 20 4.71 -17.72 25.08
N ILE A 21 5.32 -17.48 26.24
CA ILE A 21 6.43 -16.54 26.39
C ILE A 21 7.66 -17.02 25.60
N ILE A 22 7.99 -18.31 25.65
CA ILE A 22 9.09 -18.90 24.89
C ILE A 22 8.81 -18.82 23.38
N ALA A 23 7.58 -19.08 22.94
CA ALA A 23 7.20 -18.93 21.53
C ALA A 23 7.30 -17.46 21.07
N ALA A 24 6.82 -16.52 21.88
CA ALA A 24 6.92 -15.08 21.60
C ALA A 24 8.39 -14.61 21.57
N LEU A 25 9.22 -15.07 22.51
CA LEU A 25 10.66 -14.80 22.53
C LEU A 25 11.38 -15.44 21.35
N ALA A 26 11.03 -16.67 20.95
CA ALA A 26 11.61 -17.32 19.79
C ALA A 26 11.25 -16.57 18.50
N VAL A 27 10.00 -16.09 18.37
CA VAL A 27 9.60 -15.20 17.27
C VAL A 27 10.38 -13.90 17.30
N TYR A 28 10.51 -13.25 18.47
CA TYR A 28 11.25 -11.99 18.63
C TYR A 28 12.76 -12.14 18.34
N VAL A 29 13.38 -13.23 18.80
CA VAL A 29 14.81 -13.51 18.59
C VAL A 29 15.09 -14.00 17.18
N MET A 30 14.17 -14.72 16.53
CA MET A 30 14.31 -15.12 15.11
C MET A 30 13.92 -14.01 14.12
N TYR A 31 13.16 -13.00 14.55
CA TYR A 31 12.77 -11.84 13.74
C TYR A 31 13.96 -11.17 13.01
N PRO A 32 15.10 -10.87 13.67
CA PRO A 32 16.27 -10.32 12.99
C PRO A 32 16.97 -11.31 12.02
N TYR A 33 16.79 -12.62 12.18
CA TYR A 33 17.44 -13.62 11.32
C TYR A 33 16.67 -13.91 10.03
N ILE A 34 15.34 -13.80 10.03
CA ILE A 34 14.53 -13.90 8.81
C ILE A 34 14.82 -12.72 7.87
N ASN A 35 15.16 -11.55 8.44
CA ASN A 35 15.59 -10.36 7.70
C ASN A 35 16.91 -10.55 6.92
N LEU A 36 17.78 -11.49 7.30
CA LEU A 36 19.09 -11.66 6.63
C LEU A 36 19.02 -12.42 5.30
N ALA A 37 17.98 -13.23 5.05
CA ALA A 37 17.90 -14.05 3.84
C ALA A 37 17.63 -13.22 2.57
N VAL A 38 16.92 -12.10 2.68
CA VAL A 38 16.60 -11.20 1.55
C VAL A 38 17.71 -10.17 1.31
N VAL A 39 18.35 -9.70 2.39
CA VAL A 39 19.34 -8.60 2.34
C VAL A 39 20.67 -8.95 1.68
N GLY A 40 20.95 -10.25 1.46
CA GLY A 40 22.17 -10.69 0.76
C GLY A 40 21.97 -11.17 -0.68
N GLN A 41 20.74 -11.22 -1.20
CA GLN A 41 20.49 -11.73 -2.55
C GLN A 41 20.71 -10.63 -3.60
N PRO A 42 21.45 -10.90 -4.68
CA PRO A 42 21.56 -9.97 -5.80
C PRO A 42 20.17 -9.62 -6.36
N PHE A 43 19.99 -8.38 -6.82
CA PHE A 43 18.78 -7.99 -7.54
C PHE A 43 18.50 -8.97 -8.70
N GLY A 44 17.23 -9.30 -8.86
CA GLY A 44 16.71 -10.32 -9.78
C GLY A 44 16.77 -11.76 -9.30
N LYS A 45 17.51 -12.07 -8.24
CA LYS A 45 17.53 -13.44 -7.66
C LYS A 45 16.42 -13.70 -6.64
N ARG A 46 15.76 -12.64 -6.17
CA ARG A 46 14.68 -12.72 -5.18
C ARG A 46 13.27 -12.65 -5.77
N LEU A 47 13.14 -12.41 -7.08
CA LEU A 47 11.86 -12.37 -7.78
C LEU A 47 11.26 -13.78 -7.80
N THR A 48 10.36 -14.06 -6.85
CA THR A 48 9.73 -15.38 -6.72
C THR A 48 8.22 -15.22 -6.59
N GLY A 49 7.47 -16.14 -7.20
CA GLY A 49 6.02 -16.17 -7.06
C GLY A 49 5.29 -14.95 -7.64
N ILE A 50 5.86 -14.23 -8.61
CA ILE A 50 5.14 -13.16 -9.34
C ILE A 50 3.80 -13.71 -9.84
N ASP A 51 2.74 -12.92 -9.71
CA ASP A 51 1.35 -13.29 -10.03
C ASP A 51 0.80 -14.46 -9.22
N THR A 52 1.44 -14.82 -8.10
CA THR A 52 0.84 -15.73 -7.12
C THR A 52 -0.19 -14.96 -6.30
N PRO A 53 -1.46 -15.42 -6.23
CA PRO A 53 -2.46 -14.76 -5.40
C PRO A 53 -2.11 -14.93 -3.92
N LEU A 54 -2.40 -13.90 -3.12
CA LEU A 54 -2.38 -14.00 -1.67
C LEU A 54 -3.34 -15.11 -1.20
N SER A 55 -2.90 -15.90 -0.22
CA SER A 55 -3.79 -16.83 0.46
C SER A 55 -4.88 -16.09 1.25
N SER A 56 -5.98 -16.75 1.59
CA SER A 56 -7.07 -16.14 2.36
C SER A 56 -6.59 -15.56 3.70
N GLY A 57 -5.62 -16.20 4.36
CA GLY A 57 -5.02 -15.70 5.60
C GLY A 57 -4.24 -14.40 5.38
N GLN A 58 -3.42 -14.34 4.33
CA GLN A 58 -2.69 -13.12 3.96
C GLN A 58 -3.63 -11.99 3.54
N LEU A 59 -4.65 -12.30 2.74
CA LEU A 59 -5.65 -11.32 2.29
C LEU A 59 -6.46 -10.75 3.47
N SER A 60 -6.68 -11.56 4.51
CA SER A 60 -7.37 -11.10 5.73
C SER A 60 -6.59 -10.05 6.52
N VAL A 61 -5.25 -10.01 6.41
CA VAL A 61 -4.44 -8.95 7.03
C VAL A 61 -4.84 -7.58 6.49
N ILE A 62 -5.15 -7.49 5.19
CA ILE A 62 -5.56 -6.24 4.53
C ILE A 62 -7.07 -6.00 4.73
N ASN A 63 -7.90 -7.00 4.44
CA ASN A 63 -9.36 -6.86 4.46
C ASN A 63 -9.93 -6.63 5.86
N ASN A 64 -9.31 -7.22 6.89
CA ASN A 64 -9.84 -7.23 8.26
C ASN A 64 -8.95 -6.44 9.22
N ALA A 65 -8.10 -5.55 8.71
CA ALA A 65 -7.30 -4.69 9.56
C ALA A 65 -8.20 -3.86 10.49
N PRO A 66 -7.98 -3.87 11.81
CA PRO A 66 -8.87 -3.22 12.75
C PRO A 66 -8.72 -1.69 12.67
N ASN A 67 -9.83 -0.97 12.82
CA ASN A 67 -9.84 0.51 12.82
C ASN A 67 -8.85 1.11 13.84
N SER A 68 -8.59 0.41 14.96
CA SER A 68 -7.62 0.84 15.96
C SER A 68 -6.20 0.97 15.41
N ASN A 69 -5.80 0.15 14.43
CA ASN A 69 -4.48 0.26 13.82
C ASN A 69 -4.31 1.60 13.09
N PHE A 70 -5.35 2.03 12.38
CA PHE A 70 -5.36 3.30 11.65
C PHE A 70 -5.34 4.50 12.60
N GLU A 71 -6.22 4.50 13.60
CA GLU A 71 -6.26 5.56 14.62
C GLU A 71 -4.94 5.69 15.37
N THR A 72 -4.39 4.57 15.86
CA THR A 72 -3.11 4.58 16.59
C THR A 72 -1.94 4.94 15.68
N ALA A 73 -1.96 4.54 14.40
CA ALA A 73 -0.96 4.93 13.43
C ALA A 73 -0.92 6.46 13.24
N TRP A 74 -2.09 7.06 13.03
CA TRP A 74 -2.23 8.51 12.92
C TRP A 74 -1.71 9.25 14.16
N GLU A 75 -2.07 8.79 15.36
CA GLU A 75 -1.56 9.35 16.62
C GLU A 75 -0.04 9.29 16.72
N LYS A 76 0.57 8.15 16.35
CA LYS A 76 2.03 7.96 16.41
C LYS A 76 2.77 8.86 15.44
N VAL A 77 2.26 8.98 14.22
CA VAL A 77 2.86 9.80 13.17
C VAL A 77 2.77 11.28 13.52
N THR A 78 1.61 11.76 13.96
CA THR A 78 1.41 13.18 14.29
C THR A 78 2.11 13.62 15.57
N SER A 79 2.29 12.72 16.54
CA SER A 79 3.05 13.00 17.77
C SER A 79 4.56 12.87 17.61
N LEU A 80 5.06 12.55 16.41
CA LEU A 80 6.48 12.22 16.14
C LEU A 80 6.99 11.09 17.06
N SER A 81 6.11 10.17 17.44
CA SER A 81 6.41 9.06 18.36
C SER A 81 6.76 7.75 17.63
N ILE A 82 7.14 7.84 16.35
CA ILE A 82 7.59 6.67 15.58
C ILE A 82 9.06 6.38 15.92
N PRO A 83 9.38 5.19 16.46
CA PRO A 83 10.77 4.83 16.72
C PRO A 83 11.55 4.67 15.41
N GLY A 84 12.86 4.95 15.42
CA GLY A 84 13.72 4.53 14.32
C GLY A 84 13.79 3.00 14.24
N GLU A 85 13.81 2.44 13.04
CA GLU A 85 13.91 0.99 12.82
C GLU A 85 15.20 0.63 12.09
N GLN A 86 15.83 -0.46 12.49
CA GLN A 86 16.97 -1.00 11.75
C GLN A 86 16.50 -2.08 10.79
N TYR A 87 16.78 -1.89 9.50
CA TYR A 87 16.64 -2.93 8.49
C TYR A 87 18.01 -3.55 8.21
N ALA A 88 18.01 -4.78 7.71
CA ALA A 88 19.26 -5.50 7.50
C ALA A 88 20.17 -4.76 6.49
N GLY A 89 21.49 -4.80 6.74
CA GLY A 89 22.50 -4.02 6.01
C GLY A 89 23.08 -2.81 6.78
N ASN A 90 22.89 -2.73 8.11
CA ASN A 90 23.26 -1.60 8.98
C ASN A 90 22.51 -0.29 8.68
N TYR A 91 21.37 -0.35 7.98
CA TYR A 91 20.57 0.83 7.68
C TYR A 91 19.61 1.14 8.83
N ILE A 92 19.68 2.38 9.33
CA ILE A 92 18.71 2.91 10.29
C ILE A 92 17.70 3.72 9.50
N TYR A 93 16.47 3.22 9.46
CA TYR A 93 15.33 3.98 9.03
C TYR A 93 14.88 4.93 10.13
N THR A 94 14.79 6.20 9.81
CA THR A 94 14.13 7.22 10.63
C THR A 94 12.85 7.62 9.91
N ALA A 95 11.71 7.42 10.57
CA ALA A 95 10.41 7.82 10.04
C ALA A 95 10.46 9.26 9.50
N PRO A 96 10.08 9.51 8.23
CA PRO A 96 10.04 10.84 7.70
C PRO A 96 9.00 11.65 8.46
N TYR A 97 9.24 12.96 8.52
CA TYR A 97 8.20 13.89 8.93
C TYR A 97 7.02 13.75 7.96
N PHE A 98 5.86 13.35 8.50
CA PHE A 98 4.63 13.23 7.73
C PHE A 98 4.09 14.64 7.49
N ASP A 99 4.56 15.27 6.42
CA ASP A 99 4.14 16.63 6.06
C ASP A 99 2.82 16.60 5.32
N ILE A 100 1.72 16.95 6.00
CA ILE A 100 0.39 17.05 5.38
C ILE A 100 0.19 18.30 4.50
N SER A 101 1.15 19.24 4.51
CA SER A 101 1.07 20.51 3.77
C SER A 101 1.06 20.38 2.23
N PRO A 102 1.74 19.40 1.58
CA PRO A 102 1.64 19.13 0.16
C PRO A 102 0.42 18.27 -0.22
N LEU A 103 -0.42 17.85 0.73
CA LEU A 103 -1.62 17.01 0.47
C LEU A 103 -2.78 17.76 -0.20
N SER A 104 -2.53 18.95 -0.76
CA SER A 104 -3.45 19.60 -1.69
C SER A 104 -3.52 18.79 -3.00
N ALA A 105 -4.06 17.58 -2.93
CA ALA A 105 -4.52 16.86 -4.09
C ALA A 105 -5.42 17.80 -4.89
N VAL A 106 -5.17 17.89 -6.20
CA VAL A 106 -5.91 18.84 -7.03
C VAL A 106 -7.35 18.38 -7.08
N ARG A 107 -8.27 19.26 -6.67
CA ARG A 107 -9.69 18.95 -6.69
C ARG A 107 -10.19 18.96 -8.11
N VAL A 108 -10.77 17.84 -8.50
CA VAL A 108 -11.42 17.67 -9.79
C VAL A 108 -12.88 17.25 -9.59
N THR A 109 -13.65 17.28 -10.68
CA THR A 109 -15.04 16.80 -10.72
C THR A 109 -15.11 15.62 -11.68
N PRO A 110 -14.84 14.39 -11.21
CA PRO A 110 -14.88 13.22 -12.05
C PRO A 110 -16.32 12.77 -12.34
N PRO A 111 -16.55 12.05 -13.45
CA PRO A 111 -17.83 11.44 -13.71
C PRO A 111 -18.13 10.34 -12.68
N LEU A 112 -19.41 10.16 -12.36
CA LEU A 112 -19.87 8.97 -11.65
C LEU A 112 -19.90 7.80 -12.64
N ILE A 113 -19.21 6.73 -12.30
CA ILE A 113 -19.16 5.52 -13.13
C ILE A 113 -20.13 4.51 -12.51
N GLY A 114 -21.11 4.05 -13.28
CA GLY A 114 -22.18 3.21 -12.73
C GLY A 114 -22.93 3.84 -11.54
N GLY A 115 -23.02 5.18 -11.49
CA GLY A 115 -23.73 5.92 -10.44
C GLY A 115 -22.96 6.11 -9.13
N ARG A 116 -21.67 5.76 -9.06
CA ARG A 116 -20.85 5.87 -7.84
C ARG A 116 -19.54 6.64 -8.11
N PRO A 117 -18.97 7.31 -7.08
CA PRO A 117 -17.62 7.83 -7.14
C PRO A 117 -16.61 6.72 -7.42
N SER A 118 -15.45 7.08 -7.97
CA SER A 118 -14.41 6.10 -8.34
C SER A 118 -13.09 6.45 -7.68
N VAL A 119 -12.35 5.42 -7.31
CA VAL A 119 -10.90 5.45 -7.20
C VAL A 119 -10.34 4.97 -8.52
N ILE A 120 -9.57 5.81 -9.21
CA ILE A 120 -8.92 5.47 -10.49
C ILE A 120 -7.43 5.38 -10.23
N TYR A 121 -6.82 4.29 -10.68
CA TYR A 121 -5.40 4.04 -10.54
C TYR A 121 -4.79 3.75 -11.92
N ILE A 122 -3.75 4.49 -12.26
CA ILE A 122 -2.90 4.25 -13.43
C ILE A 122 -1.47 4.07 -12.92
N GLY A 123 -0.96 2.85 -13.03
CA GLY A 123 0.36 2.47 -12.57
C GLY A 123 1.19 1.80 -13.64
N ALA A 124 2.32 1.26 -13.20
CA ALA A 124 3.11 0.31 -13.96
C ALA A 124 3.67 -0.75 -13.03
N ILE A 125 3.73 -1.99 -13.50
CA ILE A 125 4.24 -3.11 -12.70
C ILE A 125 5.72 -2.94 -12.34
N SER A 126 6.48 -2.30 -13.23
CA SER A 126 7.91 -2.01 -13.10
C SER A 126 8.23 -0.77 -12.26
N CYS A 127 7.24 0.07 -11.92
CA CYS A 127 7.44 1.34 -11.24
C CYS A 127 7.63 1.16 -9.73
N VAL A 128 8.77 1.60 -9.18
CA VAL A 128 9.10 1.46 -7.75
C VAL A 128 8.14 2.20 -6.82
N TYR A 129 7.76 3.44 -7.17
CA TYR A 129 6.81 4.23 -6.37
C TYR A 129 5.40 3.64 -6.38
N CYS A 130 5.05 2.98 -7.48
CA CYS A 130 3.83 2.19 -7.58
C CYS A 130 3.95 0.97 -6.65
N GLY A 131 5.10 0.30 -6.69
CA GLY A 131 5.42 -0.84 -5.83
C GLY A 131 5.24 -0.53 -4.34
N GLU A 132 5.75 0.61 -3.90
CA GLU A 132 5.65 1.04 -2.51
C GLU A 132 4.21 1.43 -2.13
N SER A 133 3.60 2.38 -2.84
CA SER A 133 2.29 2.94 -2.47
C SER A 133 1.13 1.94 -2.46
N ARG A 134 1.21 0.83 -3.23
CA ARG A 134 0.11 -0.16 -3.34
C ARG A 134 -0.29 -0.78 -1.99
N TRP A 135 0.61 -0.85 -1.00
CA TRP A 135 0.29 -1.39 0.33
C TRP A 135 -0.70 -0.51 1.10
N ALA A 136 -0.36 0.77 1.32
CA ALA A 136 -1.26 1.77 1.89
C ALA A 136 -2.56 1.90 1.09
N MET A 137 -2.50 1.85 -0.24
CA MET A 137 -3.69 1.89 -1.10
C MET A 137 -4.62 0.69 -0.85
N ALA A 138 -4.07 -0.52 -0.73
CA ALA A 138 -4.86 -1.71 -0.47
C ALA A 138 -5.54 -1.64 0.92
N LEU A 139 -4.82 -1.14 1.92
CA LEU A 139 -5.38 -0.87 3.25
C LEU A 139 -6.50 0.20 3.20
N ALA A 140 -6.34 1.26 2.41
CA ALA A 140 -7.36 2.29 2.27
C ALA A 140 -8.62 1.75 1.57
N LEU A 141 -8.45 1.01 0.47
CA LEU A 141 -9.56 0.42 -0.28
C LEU A 141 -10.34 -0.58 0.58
N SER A 142 -9.68 -1.36 1.44
CA SER A 142 -10.37 -2.30 2.34
C SER A 142 -11.26 -1.63 3.38
N ARG A 143 -11.14 -0.32 3.60
CA ARG A 143 -12.05 0.44 4.47
C ARG A 143 -13.43 0.69 3.85
N PHE A 144 -13.53 0.59 2.53
CA PHE A 144 -14.78 0.79 1.80
C PHE A 144 -15.29 -0.50 1.15
N GLY A 145 -14.58 -1.61 1.25
CA GLY A 145 -14.89 -2.82 0.51
C GLY A 145 -13.99 -3.98 0.89
N SER A 146 -13.84 -4.94 -0.01
CA SER A 146 -12.94 -6.08 0.22
C SER A 146 -12.35 -6.57 -1.08
N PHE A 147 -11.13 -7.09 -1.00
CA PHE A 147 -10.49 -7.83 -2.08
C PHE A 147 -10.83 -9.32 -1.95
N ASN A 148 -11.22 -9.96 -3.04
CA ASN A 148 -11.27 -11.43 -3.14
C ASN A 148 -9.96 -12.03 -3.67
N ARG A 149 -9.11 -11.19 -4.26
CA ARG A 149 -7.77 -11.54 -4.73
C ARG A 149 -6.90 -10.29 -4.78
N LEU A 150 -5.63 -10.49 -4.46
CA LEU A 150 -4.50 -9.61 -4.72
C LEU A 150 -3.33 -10.53 -5.06
N TYR A 151 -2.44 -10.09 -5.92
CA TYR A 151 -1.29 -10.88 -6.35
C TYR A 151 -0.01 -10.31 -5.76
N ILE A 152 1.01 -11.13 -5.59
CA ILE A 152 2.34 -10.62 -5.23
C ILE A 152 3.13 -10.27 -6.48
N GLY A 153 3.91 -9.21 -6.40
CA GLY A 153 4.76 -8.73 -7.48
C GLY A 153 6.00 -8.02 -6.96
N TYR A 154 6.77 -7.44 -7.87
CA TYR A 154 7.94 -6.63 -7.56
C TYR A 154 8.08 -5.48 -8.56
N SER A 155 8.70 -4.36 -8.17
CA SER A 155 9.17 -3.36 -9.15
C SER A 155 10.29 -3.91 -10.04
N ALA A 156 10.73 -3.13 -11.02
CA ALA A 156 11.74 -3.54 -11.98
C ALA A 156 13.10 -3.90 -11.36
N LEU A 157 13.81 -4.77 -12.08
CA LEU A 157 15.22 -5.06 -11.86
C LEU A 157 16.06 -3.81 -12.00
N GLY A 158 16.89 -3.56 -10.99
CA GLY A 158 17.71 -2.34 -10.94
C GLY A 158 16.96 -1.12 -10.41
N ASP A 159 15.65 -1.22 -10.22
CA ASP A 159 14.82 -0.26 -9.47
C ASP A 159 14.42 -0.84 -8.11
N SER A 160 15.45 -1.37 -7.44
CA SER A 160 15.40 -1.93 -6.08
C SER A 160 14.50 -3.16 -5.87
N ASP A 161 13.93 -3.79 -6.91
CA ASP A 161 13.11 -5.01 -6.83
C ASP A 161 12.09 -4.96 -5.67
N VAL A 162 11.37 -3.85 -5.52
CA VAL A 162 10.53 -3.60 -4.34
C VAL A 162 9.37 -4.59 -4.31
N PRO A 163 9.25 -5.45 -3.27
CA PRO A 163 8.10 -6.34 -3.10
C PRO A 163 6.80 -5.55 -2.98
N THR A 164 5.83 -5.91 -3.80
CA THR A 164 4.55 -5.21 -3.89
C THR A 164 3.38 -6.17 -4.08
N LEU A 165 2.19 -5.58 -4.14
CA LEU A 165 0.95 -6.21 -4.55
C LEU A 165 0.65 -5.84 -6.00
N TYR A 166 0.00 -6.71 -6.76
CA TYR A 166 -0.66 -6.35 -8.01
C TYR A 166 -2.18 -6.48 -7.86
N TRP A 167 -2.89 -5.60 -8.57
CA TRP A 167 -4.35 -5.56 -8.55
C TRP A 167 -4.95 -6.75 -9.31
N ASN A 168 -4.26 -7.19 -10.37
CA ASN A 168 -4.60 -8.36 -11.18
C ASN A 168 -3.31 -9.15 -11.49
N ALA A 169 -3.43 -10.32 -12.10
CA ALA A 169 -2.27 -11.01 -12.66
C ALA A 169 -1.82 -10.26 -13.93
N ASP A 170 -0.58 -9.79 -13.95
CA ASP A 170 -0.04 -8.90 -14.97
C ASP A 170 0.87 -9.65 -15.95
N ASN A 171 1.32 -8.99 -17.02
CA ASN A 171 2.26 -9.59 -17.97
C ASN A 171 3.65 -8.96 -17.88
N TYR A 172 4.48 -9.46 -16.97
CA TYR A 172 5.84 -8.95 -16.74
C TYR A 172 6.89 -9.37 -17.81
N THR A 173 6.45 -9.92 -18.94
CA THR A 173 7.33 -10.37 -20.03
C THR A 173 7.06 -9.66 -21.37
N THR A 174 5.92 -8.98 -21.50
CA THR A 174 5.61 -8.23 -22.72
C THR A 174 6.43 -6.95 -22.77
N ASN A 175 6.84 -6.54 -23.98
CA ASN A 175 7.54 -5.27 -24.19
C ASN A 175 6.64 -4.05 -23.91
N SER A 176 5.33 -4.20 -24.14
CA SER A 176 4.33 -3.19 -23.79
C SER A 176 2.96 -3.83 -23.71
N GLY A 177 2.15 -3.40 -22.75
CA GLY A 177 0.80 -3.90 -22.52
C GLY A 177 0.07 -3.04 -21.51
N VAL A 178 -1.21 -3.33 -21.32
CA VAL A 178 -1.96 -2.80 -20.18
C VAL A 178 -2.78 -3.93 -19.61
N THR A 179 -2.61 -4.18 -18.33
CA THR A 179 -3.48 -5.06 -17.58
C THR A 179 -4.52 -4.22 -16.85
N PHE A 180 -5.77 -4.63 -17.00
CA PHE A 180 -6.92 -4.01 -16.34
C PHE A 180 -7.58 -4.98 -15.38
N GLY A 181 -8.35 -4.43 -14.45
CA GLY A 181 -9.15 -5.20 -13.53
C GLY A 181 -8.52 -5.30 -12.15
N ASN A 182 -9.34 -5.79 -11.22
CA ASN A 182 -8.94 -6.03 -9.84
C ASN A 182 -9.89 -7.03 -9.17
N GLY A 183 -9.47 -7.52 -8.01
CA GLY A 183 -10.26 -8.35 -7.12
C GLY A 183 -11.23 -7.64 -6.19
N TYR A 184 -11.50 -6.34 -6.39
CA TYR A 184 -12.15 -5.51 -5.38
C TYR A 184 -13.66 -5.43 -5.53
N SER A 185 -14.38 -5.31 -4.41
CA SER A 185 -15.82 -5.07 -4.38
C SER A 185 -16.19 -4.12 -3.26
N SER A 186 -17.04 -3.14 -3.56
CA SER A 186 -17.50 -2.11 -2.63
C SER A 186 -18.92 -1.65 -2.97
N SER A 187 -19.67 -1.24 -1.94
CA SER A 187 -20.94 -0.54 -2.07
C SER A 187 -20.77 0.98 -2.22
N TYR A 188 -19.61 1.54 -1.87
CA TYR A 188 -19.39 2.99 -1.80
C TYR A 188 -18.71 3.55 -3.06
N ILE A 189 -17.70 2.85 -3.57
CA ILE A 189 -16.85 3.33 -4.67
C ILE A 189 -16.63 2.25 -5.73
N ASN A 190 -16.32 2.66 -6.95
CA ASN A 190 -15.66 1.76 -7.90
C ASN A 190 -14.14 1.85 -7.72
N PHE A 191 -13.44 0.74 -7.91
CA PHE A 191 -11.98 0.75 -8.07
C PHE A 191 -11.65 0.40 -9.52
N ILE A 192 -11.04 1.34 -10.24
CA ILE A 192 -10.71 1.22 -11.67
C ILE A 192 -9.19 1.30 -11.80
N SER A 193 -8.56 0.14 -11.82
CA SER A 193 -7.11 -0.03 -11.88
C SER A 193 -6.64 -0.43 -13.27
N ALA A 194 -5.59 0.24 -13.74
CA ALA A 194 -4.83 -0.13 -14.92
C ALA A 194 -3.33 -0.07 -14.65
N GLU A 195 -2.61 -1.09 -15.11
CA GLU A 195 -1.18 -1.25 -14.95
C GLU A 195 -0.53 -1.31 -16.33
N TYR A 196 0.47 -0.47 -16.58
CA TYR A 196 1.32 -0.63 -17.75
C TYR A 196 2.23 -1.86 -17.55
N ASP A 197 2.12 -2.79 -18.48
CA ASP A 197 2.94 -4.00 -18.51
C ASP A 197 4.22 -3.73 -19.28
N SER A 198 5.36 -4.04 -18.66
CA SER A 198 6.69 -4.04 -19.28
C SER A 198 7.53 -5.19 -18.76
N PRO A 199 8.64 -5.55 -19.42
CA PRO A 199 9.52 -6.57 -18.90
C PRO A 199 10.08 -6.11 -17.57
N ILE A 200 9.97 -6.92 -16.52
CA ILE A 200 10.51 -6.54 -15.19
C ILE A 200 12.02 -6.27 -15.25
N THR A 201 12.72 -6.81 -16.24
CA THR A 201 14.15 -6.57 -16.51
C THR A 201 14.45 -5.22 -17.17
N GLY A 202 13.46 -4.58 -17.79
CA GLY A 202 13.63 -3.43 -18.69
C GLY A 202 13.44 -2.06 -18.03
N GLY A 203 13.04 -2.02 -16.75
CA GLY A 203 12.66 -0.77 -16.11
C GLY A 203 11.26 -0.29 -16.54
N PHE A 204 10.95 0.94 -16.17
CA PHE A 204 9.70 1.61 -16.51
C PHE A 204 9.93 2.64 -17.62
N GLU A 205 9.33 2.40 -18.79
CA GLU A 205 9.27 3.35 -19.88
C GLU A 205 7.96 3.16 -20.66
N PHE A 206 7.17 4.22 -20.82
CA PHE A 206 5.98 4.19 -21.66
C PHE A 206 6.35 4.17 -23.13
N VAL A 207 5.60 3.41 -23.94
CA VAL A 207 5.72 3.42 -25.41
C VAL A 207 5.59 4.83 -26.01
N ASN A 208 4.76 5.69 -25.38
CA ASN A 208 4.58 7.07 -25.78
C ASN A 208 4.76 7.97 -24.54
N SER A 209 5.89 8.65 -24.45
CA SER A 209 6.20 9.55 -23.33
C SER A 209 5.50 10.91 -23.45
N GLN A 210 5.01 11.28 -24.64
CA GLN A 210 4.30 12.55 -24.87
C GLN A 210 2.81 12.48 -24.50
N ASP A 211 2.18 11.33 -24.69
CA ASP A 211 0.79 11.08 -24.30
C ASP A 211 0.64 9.64 -23.76
N PRO A 212 1.14 9.38 -22.54
CA PRO A 212 1.14 8.04 -21.97
C PRO A 212 -0.26 7.54 -21.67
N ILE A 213 -1.22 8.43 -21.33
CA ILE A 213 -2.56 8.01 -20.91
C ILE A 213 -3.41 7.58 -22.11
N SER A 214 -3.23 8.16 -23.30
CA SER A 214 -3.92 7.68 -24.52
C SER A 214 -3.73 6.19 -24.79
N TYR A 215 -2.58 5.63 -24.39
CA TYR A 215 -2.28 4.21 -24.53
C TYR A 215 -3.24 3.33 -23.73
N PHE A 216 -3.60 3.77 -22.52
CA PHE A 216 -4.59 3.12 -21.65
C PHE A 216 -6.01 3.30 -22.20
N VAL A 217 -6.36 4.50 -22.67
CA VAL A 217 -7.68 4.78 -23.28
C VAL A 217 -7.94 3.84 -24.45
N ALA A 218 -6.98 3.72 -25.37
CA ALA A 218 -7.10 2.90 -26.57
C ALA A 218 -7.23 1.39 -26.29
N ARG A 219 -6.91 0.94 -25.07
CA ARG A 219 -6.95 -0.47 -24.66
C ARG A 219 -8.02 -0.76 -23.62
N ALA A 220 -8.83 0.23 -23.24
CA ALA A 220 -9.85 0.07 -22.23
C ALA A 220 -10.77 -1.13 -22.55
N PRO A 221 -10.96 -2.08 -21.61
CA PRO A 221 -11.67 -3.32 -21.89
C PRO A 221 -13.19 -3.15 -21.98
N ASN A 222 -13.72 -2.01 -21.52
CA ASN A 222 -15.15 -1.68 -21.54
C ASN A 222 -15.34 -0.16 -21.30
N GLN A 223 -16.59 0.27 -21.43
CA GLN A 223 -16.98 1.68 -21.32
C GLN A 223 -16.62 2.32 -19.96
N SER A 224 -16.70 1.59 -18.85
CA SER A 224 -16.35 2.14 -17.53
C SER A 224 -14.87 2.50 -17.46
N TYR A 225 -14.00 1.63 -17.99
CA TYR A 225 -12.58 1.90 -18.10
C TYR A 225 -12.27 3.01 -19.09
N GLU A 226 -12.94 3.03 -20.24
CA GLU A 226 -12.74 4.07 -21.26
C GLU A 226 -13.10 5.45 -20.71
N GLN A 227 -14.23 5.57 -20.00
CA GLN A 227 -14.65 6.80 -19.33
C GLN A 227 -13.64 7.26 -18.27
N ALA A 228 -13.18 6.34 -17.41
CA ALA A 228 -12.19 6.64 -16.38
C ALA A 228 -10.86 7.13 -16.97
N MET A 229 -10.31 6.39 -17.93
CA MET A 229 -9.02 6.72 -18.54
C MET A 229 -9.12 8.00 -19.38
N SER A 230 -10.23 8.22 -20.08
CA SER A 230 -10.46 9.45 -20.85
C SER A 230 -10.57 10.67 -19.93
N PHE A 231 -11.23 10.53 -18.78
CA PHE A 231 -11.26 11.58 -17.76
C PHE A 231 -9.85 11.89 -17.26
N MET A 232 -9.09 10.86 -16.86
CA MET A 232 -7.71 11.03 -16.38
C MET A 232 -6.83 11.70 -17.44
N ASN A 233 -6.94 11.29 -18.71
CA ASN A 233 -6.23 11.91 -19.83
C ASN A 233 -6.61 13.38 -20.00
N GLY A 234 -7.90 13.68 -19.99
CA GLY A 234 -8.45 15.03 -20.19
C GLY A 234 -8.03 16.03 -19.11
N THR A 235 -7.56 15.57 -17.94
CA THR A 235 -7.02 16.48 -16.91
C THR A 235 -5.75 17.17 -17.38
N SER A 236 -4.95 16.56 -18.28
CA SER A 236 -3.61 17.03 -18.66
C SER A 236 -2.67 17.20 -17.44
N MET A 237 -2.92 16.45 -16.36
CA MET A 237 -2.18 16.59 -15.09
C MET A 237 -1.20 15.46 -14.82
N PHE A 238 -1.01 14.53 -15.76
CA PHE A 238 -0.08 13.42 -15.62
C PHE A 238 1.37 13.90 -15.49
N GLU A 239 2.02 13.54 -14.39
CA GLU A 239 3.44 13.82 -14.11
C GLU A 239 4.25 12.53 -13.85
N GLY A 240 3.61 11.37 -13.88
CA GLY A 240 4.23 10.06 -13.66
C GLY A 240 3.29 9.08 -12.98
N THR A 241 3.76 7.87 -12.73
CA THR A 241 3.01 6.84 -12.00
C THR A 241 3.49 6.73 -10.54
N PRO A 242 2.60 6.38 -9.58
CA PRO A 242 1.18 6.13 -9.78
C PRO A 242 0.40 7.43 -9.99
N PHE A 243 -0.40 7.48 -11.05
CA PHE A 243 -1.32 8.59 -11.33
C PHE A 243 -2.69 8.17 -10.83
N THR A 244 -3.20 8.85 -9.80
CA THR A 244 -4.36 8.35 -9.06
C THR A 244 -5.42 9.42 -8.81
N LEU A 245 -6.66 8.98 -8.76
CA LEU A 245 -7.81 9.76 -8.33
C LEU A 245 -8.46 9.02 -7.16
N TRP A 246 -8.68 9.72 -6.06
CA TRP A 246 -9.37 9.23 -4.88
C TRP A 246 -10.64 10.06 -4.66
N GLY A 247 -11.73 9.62 -5.28
CA GLY A 247 -12.98 10.37 -5.30
C GLY A 247 -12.82 11.65 -6.12
N ARG A 248 -12.53 12.79 -5.48
CA ARG A 248 -12.30 14.09 -6.13
C ARG A 248 -10.86 14.59 -6.02
N SER A 249 -10.01 13.85 -5.33
CA SER A 249 -8.63 14.22 -5.04
C SER A 249 -7.70 13.55 -6.03
N LEU A 250 -7.04 14.34 -6.88
CA LEU A 250 -6.14 13.82 -7.90
C LEU A 250 -4.67 13.99 -7.48
N SER A 251 -3.93 12.89 -7.53
CA SER A 251 -2.47 12.85 -7.44
C SER A 251 -1.89 12.69 -8.83
N ARG A 252 -0.94 13.58 -9.17
CA ARG A 252 -0.35 13.74 -10.51
C ARG A 252 0.70 12.69 -10.86
N GLY A 253 1.25 12.01 -9.85
CA GLY A 253 2.34 11.04 -9.97
C GLY A 253 3.07 10.89 -8.64
N ALA A 254 4.15 10.10 -8.63
CA ALA A 254 4.96 9.86 -7.43
C ALA A 254 5.54 11.13 -6.77
N ALA A 255 5.66 12.24 -7.52
CA ALA A 255 6.08 13.54 -6.97
C ALA A 255 5.02 14.21 -6.09
N GLY A 256 3.78 13.69 -6.07
CA GLY A 256 2.63 14.36 -5.47
C GLY A 256 2.17 13.83 -4.11
N VAL A 257 2.79 12.80 -3.51
CA VAL A 257 2.20 12.22 -2.28
C VAL A 257 3.18 11.57 -1.32
N ILE A 258 2.90 11.83 -0.05
CA ILE A 258 3.31 11.10 1.14
C ILE A 258 2.86 9.64 1.03
N PHE A 259 3.69 8.76 0.50
CA PHE A 259 3.45 7.31 0.57
C PHE A 259 4.58 6.63 1.31
N GLY A 260 4.23 5.62 2.10
CA GLY A 260 5.08 4.80 2.96
C GLY A 260 6.57 4.89 2.64
N ASN A 261 7.31 5.61 3.49
CA ASN A 261 8.75 5.81 3.36
C ASN A 261 9.29 6.42 2.04
N ALA A 262 8.54 6.56 0.95
CA ALA A 262 9.03 7.09 -0.31
C ALA A 262 9.18 8.61 -0.24
N THR A 263 10.15 9.12 0.53
CA THR A 263 10.57 10.51 0.35
C THR A 263 11.27 10.62 -0.99
N SER A 264 10.68 11.39 -1.92
CA SER A 264 11.40 11.92 -3.08
C SER A 264 12.37 13.00 -2.60
N SER A 265 13.38 12.64 -1.81
CA SER A 265 14.44 13.59 -1.45
C SER A 265 15.50 13.56 -2.55
N GLU A 266 15.25 14.27 -3.65
CA GLU A 266 16.31 14.74 -4.55
C GLU A 266 17.34 15.63 -3.81
N THR A 267 17.03 16.07 -2.59
CA THR A 267 17.75 17.10 -1.84
C THR A 267 18.91 16.61 -0.98
N THR A 268 19.12 15.30 -0.78
CA THR A 268 20.15 14.80 0.16
C THR A 268 21.28 13.98 -0.47
N GLY A 269 21.24 13.66 -1.77
CA GLY A 269 22.29 12.86 -2.41
C GLY A 269 22.46 11.45 -1.81
N THR A 270 21.55 11.04 -0.93
CA THR A 270 21.43 9.69 -0.39
C THR A 270 20.61 8.88 -1.39
N THR A 271 21.12 7.74 -1.83
CA THR A 271 20.34 6.77 -2.60
C THR A 271 18.98 6.56 -1.93
N ASN A 272 17.88 6.80 -2.63
CA ASN A 272 16.52 6.57 -2.14
C ASN A 272 16.35 5.08 -1.85
N ILE A 273 16.65 4.66 -0.63
CA ILE A 273 16.53 3.28 -0.19
C ILE A 273 15.15 3.15 0.46
N LEU A 274 14.23 2.48 -0.24
CA LEU A 274 12.92 2.14 0.30
C LEU A 274 13.04 0.92 1.23
N PRO A 275 12.48 0.88 2.45
CA PRO A 275 12.55 -0.24 3.39
C PRO A 275 12.07 -1.53 2.80
N LEU A 276 11.02 -1.44 1.98
CA LEU A 276 10.45 -2.55 1.27
C LEU A 276 11.50 -3.27 0.42
N THR A 277 12.51 -2.55 -0.08
CA THR A 277 13.68 -3.10 -0.78
C THR A 277 14.37 -4.22 -0.01
N TYR A 278 14.22 -4.32 1.31
CA TYR A 278 14.88 -5.35 2.12
C TYR A 278 13.92 -6.35 2.75
N MET A 279 12.67 -6.35 2.30
CA MET A 279 11.62 -7.22 2.80
C MET A 279 11.15 -8.22 1.75
N SER A 280 10.47 -9.26 2.18
CA SER A 280 9.57 -10.09 1.39
C SER A 280 8.12 -9.64 1.62
N GLN A 281 7.22 -10.05 0.72
CA GLN A 281 5.79 -9.85 0.90
C GLN A 281 5.26 -10.48 2.20
N SER A 282 5.84 -11.62 2.63
CA SER A 282 5.46 -12.24 3.91
C SER A 282 5.92 -11.43 5.13
N GLN A 283 7.10 -10.79 5.07
CA GLN A 283 7.57 -9.90 6.12
C GLN A 283 6.73 -8.63 6.21
N ILE A 284 6.33 -8.07 5.06
CA ILE A 284 5.43 -6.91 4.99
C ILE A 284 4.08 -7.25 5.62
N LEU A 285 3.46 -8.35 5.18
CA LEU A 285 2.18 -8.80 5.74
C LEU A 285 2.26 -9.10 7.23
N ASN A 286 3.38 -9.68 7.70
CA ASN A 286 3.59 -9.92 9.12
C ASN A 286 3.65 -8.61 9.90
N GLN A 287 4.40 -7.62 9.42
CA GLN A 287 4.49 -6.30 10.06
C GLN A 287 3.14 -5.58 10.11
N LEU A 288 2.38 -5.60 9.01
CA LEU A 288 1.01 -5.04 8.97
C LEU A 288 0.06 -5.75 9.94
N GLN A 289 0.20 -7.07 10.09
CA GLN A 289 -0.62 -7.88 10.99
C GLN A 289 -0.27 -7.65 12.46
N GLN A 290 1.03 -7.58 12.79
CA GLN A 290 1.50 -7.38 14.17
C GLN A 290 1.35 -5.92 14.63
N PHE A 291 1.33 -4.97 13.69
CA PHE A 291 1.13 -3.54 13.95
C PHE A 291 2.07 -3.01 15.05
N ASN A 292 3.34 -3.37 14.95
CA ASN A 292 4.35 -3.06 15.96
C ASN A 292 5.64 -2.50 15.35
N SER A 293 5.55 -2.05 14.10
CA SER A 293 6.68 -1.50 13.35
C SER A 293 6.39 -0.09 12.83
N SER A 294 7.44 0.72 12.68
CA SER A 294 7.41 2.04 12.04
C SER A 294 6.85 1.96 10.64
N PHE A 295 7.28 0.95 9.87
CA PHE A 295 6.67 0.62 8.59
C PHE A 295 5.14 0.46 8.71
N SER A 296 4.65 -0.39 9.62
CA SER A 296 3.21 -0.58 9.77
C SER A 296 2.47 0.71 10.16
N TYR A 297 3.02 1.52 11.07
CA TYR A 297 2.39 2.78 11.46
C TYR A 297 2.26 3.74 10.27
N GLU A 298 3.27 3.83 9.42
CA GLU A 298 3.25 4.72 8.27
C GLU A 298 2.28 4.24 7.19
N GLU A 299 2.24 2.94 6.88
CA GLU A 299 1.31 2.38 5.90
C GLU A 299 -0.15 2.62 6.31
N TYR A 300 -0.48 2.41 7.59
CA TYR A 300 -1.82 2.67 8.12
C TYR A 300 -2.17 4.17 8.11
N ALA A 301 -1.23 5.05 8.47
CA ALA A 301 -1.47 6.50 8.44
C ALA A 301 -1.57 7.05 7.02
N ALA A 302 -0.76 6.55 6.08
CA ALA A 302 -0.86 6.88 4.66
C ALA A 302 -2.21 6.40 4.09
N ALA A 303 -2.69 5.21 4.52
CA ALA A 303 -4.01 4.73 4.16
C ALA A 303 -5.12 5.70 4.61
N ASP A 304 -5.02 6.30 5.79
CA ASP A 304 -6.02 7.26 6.29
C ASP A 304 -6.11 8.54 5.44
N VAL A 305 -5.02 8.99 4.81
CA VAL A 305 -5.06 10.12 3.85
C VAL A 305 -5.96 9.80 2.67
N TYR A 306 -5.82 8.61 2.08
CA TYR A 306 -6.68 8.15 1.00
C TYR A 306 -8.13 7.98 1.45
N VAL A 307 -8.34 7.45 2.66
CA VAL A 307 -9.68 7.28 3.24
C VAL A 307 -10.36 8.64 3.39
N ALA A 308 -9.67 9.66 3.91
CA ALA A 308 -10.21 11.02 4.03
C ALA A 308 -10.61 11.61 2.67
N GLN A 309 -9.79 11.43 1.63
CA GLN A 309 -10.10 11.87 0.26
C GLN A 309 -11.39 11.22 -0.29
N VAL A 310 -11.57 9.92 -0.05
CA VAL A 310 -12.77 9.19 -0.48
C VAL A 310 -14.00 9.59 0.35
N CYS A 311 -13.86 9.73 1.66
CA CYS A 311 -14.94 10.08 2.59
C CYS A 311 -15.65 11.38 2.18
N ALA A 312 -14.88 12.42 1.86
CA ALA A 312 -15.40 13.69 1.33
C ALA A 312 -16.16 13.52 0.00
N SER A 313 -15.82 12.50 -0.79
CA SER A 313 -16.42 12.23 -2.10
C SER A 313 -17.67 11.36 -2.05
N ILE A 314 -17.89 10.64 -0.96
CA ILE A 314 -19.07 9.80 -0.72
C ILE A 314 -20.03 10.41 0.31
N ASN A 315 -19.90 11.72 0.58
CA ASN A 315 -20.67 12.43 1.61
C ASN A 315 -20.61 11.75 2.98
N ASN A 316 -19.43 11.23 3.36
CA ASN A 316 -19.21 10.57 4.64
C ASN A 316 -20.16 9.38 4.92
N ALA A 317 -20.67 8.72 3.89
CA ALA A 317 -21.66 7.65 4.02
C ALA A 317 -21.13 6.34 4.65
N ALA A 318 -19.81 6.12 4.64
CA ALA A 318 -19.20 4.94 5.25
C ALA A 318 -18.87 5.18 6.73
N SER A 319 -19.06 4.18 7.59
CA SER A 319 -18.79 4.30 9.04
C SER A 319 -17.33 4.64 9.37
N VAL A 320 -16.39 4.26 8.50
CA VAL A 320 -14.97 4.59 8.64
C VAL A 320 -14.73 6.11 8.57
N CYS A 321 -15.62 6.86 7.95
CA CYS A 321 -15.49 8.31 7.79
C CYS A 321 -15.74 9.09 9.06
N SER A 322 -16.45 8.51 10.05
CA SER A 322 -16.66 9.16 11.34
C SER A 322 -15.51 8.96 12.32
N LEU A 323 -14.42 8.34 11.89
CA LEU A 323 -13.28 8.07 12.76
C LEU A 323 -12.46 9.36 13.04
N PRO A 324 -11.94 9.55 14.27
CA PRO A 324 -11.23 10.77 14.65
C PRO A 324 -10.06 11.14 13.73
N ALA A 325 -9.21 10.18 13.34
CA ALA A 325 -8.10 10.43 12.41
C ALA A 325 -8.61 10.97 11.07
N ILE A 326 -9.63 10.33 10.51
CA ILE A 326 -10.23 10.72 9.22
C ILE A 326 -10.82 12.13 9.28
N THR A 327 -11.62 12.44 10.30
CA THR A 327 -12.21 13.78 10.42
C THR A 327 -11.16 14.88 10.65
N THR A 328 -10.02 14.53 11.26
CA THR A 328 -8.89 15.45 11.44
C THR A 328 -8.19 15.70 10.11
N LEU A 329 -7.94 14.65 9.34
CA LEU A 329 -7.35 14.72 8.01
C LEU A 329 -8.23 15.49 7.04
N GLU A 330 -9.54 15.24 7.01
CA GLU A 330 -10.45 15.99 6.14
C GLU A 330 -10.37 17.50 6.41
N LYS A 331 -10.31 17.92 7.67
CA LYS A 331 -10.13 19.34 8.02
C LYS A 331 -8.77 19.88 7.60
N ALA A 332 -7.70 19.14 7.88
CA ALA A 332 -6.35 19.58 7.58
C ALA A 332 -6.09 19.70 6.06
N MET A 333 -6.73 18.83 5.27
CA MET A 333 -6.70 18.85 3.80
C MET A 333 -7.77 19.80 3.19
N GLY A 334 -8.54 20.48 4.05
CA GLY A 334 -9.64 21.38 3.68
C GLY A 334 -10.84 20.71 3.01
N LEU A 335 -10.94 19.36 3.06
CA LEU A 335 -11.96 18.55 2.41
C LEU A 335 -13.34 18.63 3.10
N ALA A 336 -13.35 18.97 4.38
CA ALA A 336 -14.55 19.15 5.21
C ALA A 336 -15.30 20.47 4.93
#